data_AF-A0A7Z9QNB6-F1
#
_entry.id   AF-A0A7Z9QNB6-F1
#
_cell.length_a   1.000
_cell.length_b   1.000
_cell.length_c   1.000
_cell.angle_alpha   90.00
_cell.angle_beta   90.00
_cell.angle_gamma   90.00
#
_symmetry.space_group_name_H-M   'P 1'
#
loop_
_entity.id
_entity.type
_entity.pdbx_description
1 polymer ?
#
loop_
_entity_poly.entity_id
_entity_poly.type
_entity_poly.pdbx_seq_one_letter_code
_entity_poly.pdbx_strand_id
1 'polypeptide(L)'
;MGEETVLEDDFDPGIINSLWSQVSGGTASSVCGSFSGNALYFNGNGNRNAVTNNINVLNGGTVSFAIKIAQGIAPCDNADFGENIVLEYSTNNGGSWTNITTYYEYMFPNFTSMQVVVPAGAQNANTRFRWRQIAHSGVNEDNWALDDIRVSSVSLTGFVYHWAPATALSATNIANPVATPTQDTWYTIQVIDASTTCVYADSVLIEVGQPFSVSVPEDTFLCDAAGIQLFAIPGSGSGHTFSWSPSDYLSDSTISNPWAAPDSSTTYVVTVTSPQSCSAIDSVTILSNGLVDLVVTANDQTLCLGESAQLQATMSGVILSDDFNTGVTNQWF
;
A
#
# COMPACT_ATOMS: atom_id res chain seq x y z
N MET A 1 17.12 -26.19 -1.51
CA MET A 1 15.67 -26.39 -1.26
C MET A 1 15.13 -27.20 -2.43
N GLY A 2 14.31 -28.22 -2.16
CA GLY A 2 13.65 -28.99 -3.22
C GLY A 2 12.35 -28.31 -3.63
N GLU A 3 12.01 -28.32 -4.91
CA GLU A 3 10.67 -27.96 -5.37
C GLU A 3 9.83 -29.22 -5.50
N GLU A 4 8.64 -29.21 -4.91
CA GLU A 4 7.67 -30.30 -5.01
C GLU A 4 6.52 -29.88 -5.93
N THR A 5 6.18 -30.74 -6.89
CA THR A 5 4.98 -30.53 -7.72
C THR A 5 3.73 -30.66 -6.86
N VAL A 6 2.94 -29.61 -6.79
CA VAL A 6 1.68 -29.58 -6.02
C VAL A 6 0.44 -29.53 -6.91
N LEU A 7 0.60 -29.22 -8.19
CA LEU A 7 -0.41 -29.36 -9.24
C LEU A 7 0.30 -29.65 -10.56
N GLU A 8 -0.24 -30.59 -11.33
CA GLU A 8 0.21 -30.89 -12.69
C GLU A 8 -0.99 -31.34 -13.53
N ASP A 9 -1.20 -30.71 -14.69
CA ASP A 9 -2.20 -31.10 -15.69
C ASP A 9 -1.63 -30.82 -17.08
N ASP A 10 -1.36 -31.89 -17.82
CA ASP A 10 -0.95 -31.90 -19.23
C ASP A 10 -2.16 -32.02 -20.17
N PHE A 11 -3.38 -32.06 -19.61
CA PHE A 11 -4.64 -32.20 -20.32
C PHE A 11 -4.76 -33.47 -21.17
N ASP A 12 -3.98 -34.51 -20.86
CA ASP A 12 -3.99 -35.80 -21.55
C ASP A 12 -4.45 -36.95 -20.62
N PRO A 13 -5.60 -37.62 -20.91
CA PRO A 13 -6.45 -37.49 -22.09
C PRO A 13 -7.46 -36.33 -22.02
N GLY A 14 -7.49 -35.57 -20.92
CA GLY A 14 -8.37 -34.42 -20.77
C GLY A 14 -8.13 -33.71 -19.44
N ILE A 15 -9.00 -32.74 -19.13
CA ILE A 15 -8.91 -31.93 -17.91
C ILE A 15 -9.06 -32.80 -16.66
N ILE A 16 -8.11 -32.72 -15.74
CA ILE A 16 -8.18 -33.39 -14.43
C ILE A 16 -9.04 -32.56 -13.49
N ASN A 17 -10.37 -32.74 -13.56
CA ASN A 17 -11.35 -31.92 -12.84
C ASN A 17 -11.12 -31.76 -11.32
N SER A 18 -10.43 -32.70 -10.66
CA SER A 18 -10.09 -32.59 -9.23
C SER A 18 -9.03 -31.54 -8.91
N LEU A 19 -8.32 -31.00 -9.90
CA LEU A 19 -7.29 -29.97 -9.73
C LEU A 19 -7.85 -28.55 -9.90
N TRP A 20 -9.00 -28.42 -10.56
CA TRP A 20 -9.58 -27.16 -10.97
C TRP A 20 -10.84 -26.86 -10.17
N SER A 21 -10.91 -25.66 -9.59
CA SER A 21 -12.16 -25.17 -8.99
C SER A 21 -13.16 -24.71 -10.06
N GLN A 22 -12.64 -24.28 -11.22
CA GLN A 22 -13.44 -23.85 -12.35
C GLN A 22 -12.62 -23.92 -13.65
N VAL A 23 -13.22 -24.47 -14.71
CA VAL A 23 -12.79 -24.24 -16.10
C VAL A 23 -14.02 -23.77 -16.87
N SER A 24 -13.96 -22.57 -17.43
CA SER A 24 -15.07 -21.93 -18.17
C SER A 24 -14.61 -21.57 -19.57
N GLY A 25 -15.42 -21.91 -20.57
CA GLY A 25 -15.14 -21.61 -21.98
C GLY A 25 -13.98 -22.38 -22.60
N GLY A 26 -13.40 -23.36 -21.88
CA GLY A 26 -12.26 -24.16 -22.32
C GLY A 26 -12.58 -25.67 -22.36
N THR A 27 -11.92 -26.39 -23.27
CA THR A 27 -12.00 -27.85 -23.41
C THR A 27 -10.62 -28.43 -23.73
N ALA A 28 -10.33 -29.66 -23.31
CA ALA A 28 -9.11 -30.35 -23.73
C ALA A 28 -9.23 -30.73 -25.22
N SER A 29 -8.32 -30.21 -26.05
CA SER A 29 -8.36 -30.35 -27.51
C SER A 29 -7.01 -29.99 -28.13
N SER A 30 -6.71 -30.59 -29.28
CA SER A 30 -5.54 -30.24 -30.12
C SER A 30 -5.90 -29.30 -31.29
N VAL A 31 -7.14 -28.79 -31.34
CA VAL A 31 -7.66 -27.98 -32.46
C VAL A 31 -6.83 -26.72 -32.75
N CYS A 32 -6.30 -26.07 -31.72
CA CYS A 32 -5.44 -24.89 -31.84
C CYS A 32 -3.95 -25.25 -31.64
N GLY A 33 -3.61 -26.53 -31.81
CA GLY A 33 -2.31 -27.12 -31.49
C GLY A 33 -2.19 -27.53 -30.02
N SER A 34 -1.08 -28.19 -29.71
CA SER A 34 -0.64 -28.58 -28.36
C SER A 34 0.89 -28.72 -28.34
N PHE A 35 1.47 -28.76 -27.14
CA PHE A 35 2.87 -29.14 -26.93
C PHE A 35 3.01 -30.67 -26.95
N SER A 36 2.09 -31.37 -26.27
CA SER A 36 1.84 -32.81 -26.40
C SER A 36 0.34 -33.10 -26.32
N GLY A 37 -0.11 -34.16 -27.00
CA GLY A 37 -1.50 -34.62 -27.00
C GLY A 37 -2.55 -33.50 -27.13
N ASN A 38 -3.33 -33.25 -26.08
CA ASN A 38 -4.31 -32.18 -26.00
C ASN A 38 -3.81 -30.98 -25.19
N ALA A 39 -4.27 -29.78 -25.54
CA ALA A 39 -4.11 -28.59 -24.71
C ALA A 39 -5.47 -28.15 -24.17
N LEU A 40 -5.49 -27.36 -23.10
CA LEU A 40 -6.69 -26.65 -22.66
C LEU A 40 -6.97 -25.47 -23.59
N TYR A 41 -7.87 -25.68 -24.55
CA TYR A 41 -8.21 -24.75 -25.62
C TYR A 41 -9.51 -23.98 -25.32
N PHE A 42 -9.45 -22.66 -25.45
CA PHE A 42 -10.54 -21.74 -25.15
C PHE A 42 -11.17 -21.15 -26.42
N ASN A 43 -12.44 -21.49 -26.65
CA ASN A 43 -13.27 -20.98 -27.75
C ASN A 43 -14.74 -20.76 -27.36
N GLY A 44 -15.09 -21.07 -26.11
CA GLY A 44 -16.47 -21.00 -25.64
C GLY A 44 -16.98 -19.57 -25.47
N ASN A 45 -18.28 -19.44 -25.24
CA ASN A 45 -18.93 -18.17 -24.92
C ASN A 45 -18.70 -17.77 -23.45
N GLY A 46 -18.90 -16.48 -23.15
CA GLY A 46 -18.84 -15.95 -21.81
C GLY A 46 -17.42 -15.97 -21.24
N ASN A 47 -17.28 -16.17 -19.93
CA ASN A 47 -15.96 -16.14 -19.32
C ASN A 47 -15.07 -17.29 -19.83
N ARG A 48 -13.86 -16.95 -20.28
CA ARG A 48 -12.80 -17.91 -20.63
C ARG A 48 -11.72 -17.90 -19.56
N ASN A 49 -11.73 -18.89 -18.68
CA ASN A 49 -10.76 -19.01 -17.60
C ASN A 49 -10.57 -20.43 -17.09
N ALA A 50 -9.40 -20.67 -16.51
CA ALA A 50 -9.09 -21.85 -15.70
C ALA A 50 -8.60 -21.40 -14.34
N VAL A 51 -9.20 -21.94 -13.28
CA VAL A 51 -8.94 -21.58 -11.87
C VAL A 51 -8.58 -22.84 -11.10
N THR A 52 -7.39 -22.85 -10.52
CA THR A 52 -6.95 -23.99 -9.71
C THR A 52 -7.82 -24.14 -8.45
N ASN A 53 -7.76 -25.30 -7.82
CA ASN A 53 -8.12 -25.42 -6.41
C ASN A 53 -7.14 -24.64 -5.52
N ASN A 54 -7.41 -24.58 -4.22
CA ASN A 54 -6.47 -23.98 -3.26
C ASN A 54 -5.19 -24.82 -3.22
N ILE A 55 -4.05 -24.17 -3.43
CA ILE A 55 -2.72 -24.77 -3.41
C ILE A 55 -1.92 -24.12 -2.28
N ASN A 56 -1.20 -24.95 -1.53
CA ASN A 56 -0.26 -24.46 -0.53
C ASN A 56 1.06 -24.07 -1.21
N VAL A 57 1.27 -22.76 -1.34
CA VAL A 57 2.52 -22.14 -1.82
C VAL A 57 3.07 -21.17 -0.78
N LEU A 58 2.82 -21.44 0.51
CA LEU A 58 3.23 -20.58 1.63
C LEU A 58 4.73 -20.26 1.63
N ASN A 59 5.55 -21.16 1.08
CA ASN A 59 7.00 -21.03 1.05
C ASN A 59 7.52 -20.54 -0.31
N GLY A 60 6.62 -20.08 -1.20
CA GLY A 60 6.95 -19.77 -2.59
C GLY A 60 6.97 -21.00 -3.48
N GLY A 61 7.62 -20.85 -4.64
CA GLY A 61 7.70 -21.88 -5.69
C GLY A 61 7.53 -21.26 -7.07
N THR A 62 7.10 -22.05 -8.04
CA THR A 62 6.94 -21.61 -9.43
C THR A 62 5.61 -22.05 -10.02
N VAL A 63 5.08 -21.25 -10.94
CA VAL A 63 3.97 -21.59 -11.82
C VAL A 63 4.54 -21.65 -13.24
N SER A 64 4.54 -22.83 -13.83
CA SER A 64 4.98 -23.07 -15.21
C SER A 64 3.84 -23.61 -16.07
N PHE A 65 3.84 -23.24 -17.34
CA PHE A 65 2.85 -23.66 -18.33
C PHE A 65 3.34 -23.29 -19.72
N ALA A 66 2.86 -23.97 -20.75
CA ALA A 66 2.96 -23.51 -22.12
C ALA A 66 1.72 -22.70 -22.49
N ILE A 67 1.91 -21.57 -23.16
CA ILE A 67 0.81 -20.73 -23.65
C ILE A 67 0.92 -20.50 -25.14
N LYS A 68 -0.23 -20.52 -25.82
CA LYS A 68 -0.41 -20.02 -27.17
C LYS A 68 -1.60 -19.07 -27.20
N ILE A 69 -1.39 -17.88 -27.74
CA ILE A 69 -2.46 -16.96 -28.13
C ILE A 69 -2.53 -17.02 -29.65
N ALA A 70 -3.68 -17.41 -30.17
CA ALA A 70 -3.78 -17.81 -31.55
C ALA A 70 -3.43 -16.67 -32.51
N GLN A 71 -2.91 -17.06 -33.68
CA GLN A 71 -2.75 -16.21 -34.83
C GLN A 71 -3.22 -16.99 -36.04
N GLY A 72 -4.29 -16.53 -36.66
CA GLY A 72 -4.90 -17.23 -37.79
C GLY A 72 -6.37 -16.95 -37.90
N ILE A 73 -7.06 -17.88 -38.53
CA ILE A 73 -8.52 -17.88 -38.68
C ILE A 73 -9.11 -19.01 -37.84
N ALA A 74 -10.39 -18.89 -37.49
CA ALA A 74 -11.15 -19.95 -36.84
C ALA A 74 -10.84 -21.36 -37.43
N PRO A 75 -10.66 -22.39 -36.60
CA PRO A 75 -10.97 -22.45 -35.17
C PRO A 75 -9.80 -22.02 -34.24
N CYS A 76 -8.75 -21.39 -34.75
CA CYS A 76 -7.65 -20.86 -33.94
C CYS A 76 -7.43 -19.40 -34.37
N ASP A 77 -8.48 -18.62 -34.21
CA ASP A 77 -8.65 -17.24 -34.66
C ASP A 77 -7.83 -16.28 -33.80
N ASN A 78 -7.24 -15.26 -34.42
CA ASN A 78 -6.35 -14.33 -33.71
C ASN A 78 -7.09 -13.55 -32.63
N ALA A 79 -6.44 -13.35 -31.48
CA ALA A 79 -6.93 -12.37 -30.50
C ALA A 79 -6.62 -10.94 -30.97
N ASP A 80 -7.56 -10.03 -30.76
CA ASP A 80 -7.45 -8.63 -31.10
C ASP A 80 -6.77 -7.81 -29.98
N PHE A 81 -6.44 -6.56 -30.29
CA PHE A 81 -5.82 -5.65 -29.33
C PHE A 81 -6.70 -5.47 -28.08
N GLY A 82 -6.13 -5.79 -26.91
CA GLY A 82 -6.82 -5.70 -25.63
C GLY A 82 -7.41 -7.03 -25.13
N GLU A 83 -7.29 -8.10 -25.90
CA GLU A 83 -7.82 -9.43 -25.57
C GLU A 83 -6.78 -10.36 -24.96
N ASN A 84 -5.88 -9.75 -24.19
CA ASN A 84 -4.73 -10.40 -23.57
C ASN A 84 -5.14 -11.53 -22.63
N ILE A 85 -4.18 -12.42 -22.37
CA ILE A 85 -4.30 -13.42 -21.31
C ILE A 85 -3.60 -12.89 -20.07
N VAL A 86 -4.23 -13.06 -18.91
CA VAL A 86 -3.63 -12.70 -17.63
C VAL A 86 -3.50 -13.93 -16.75
N LEU A 87 -2.36 -14.01 -16.05
CA LEU A 87 -2.18 -14.87 -14.89
C LEU A 87 -2.41 -14.03 -13.64
N GLU A 88 -3.33 -14.47 -12.80
CA GLU A 88 -3.74 -13.82 -11.57
C GLU A 88 -3.68 -14.80 -10.40
N TYR A 89 -3.60 -14.30 -9.17
CA TYR A 89 -3.77 -15.10 -7.96
C TYR A 89 -4.84 -14.54 -7.03
N SER A 90 -5.34 -15.41 -6.15
CA SER A 90 -6.26 -15.07 -5.07
C SER A 90 -5.89 -15.83 -3.80
N THR A 91 -5.91 -15.14 -2.65
CA THR A 91 -5.68 -15.72 -1.32
C THR A 91 -6.96 -15.77 -0.48
N ASN A 92 -8.12 -15.44 -1.08
CA ASN A 92 -9.43 -15.40 -0.42
C ASN A 92 -10.48 -16.21 -1.21
N ASN A 93 -10.10 -17.41 -1.66
CA ASN A 93 -10.96 -18.34 -2.39
C ASN A 93 -11.58 -17.77 -3.68
N GLY A 94 -10.89 -16.84 -4.35
CA GLY A 94 -11.35 -16.22 -5.59
C GLY A 94 -12.22 -14.98 -5.41
N GLY A 95 -12.34 -14.43 -4.19
CA GLY A 95 -13.10 -13.21 -3.93
C GLY A 95 -12.47 -11.95 -4.57
N SER A 96 -11.15 -11.82 -4.48
CA SER A 96 -10.37 -10.79 -5.17
C SER A 96 -9.17 -11.42 -5.89
N TRP A 97 -8.78 -10.80 -7.01
CA TRP A 97 -7.73 -11.28 -7.89
C TRP A 97 -6.67 -10.20 -8.09
N THR A 98 -5.41 -10.59 -7.97
CA THR A 98 -4.26 -9.71 -8.22
C THR A 98 -3.50 -10.23 -9.42
N ASN A 99 -3.18 -9.35 -10.37
CA ASN A 99 -2.40 -9.69 -11.56
C ASN A 99 -0.95 -10.06 -11.18
N ILE A 100 -0.47 -11.18 -11.70
CA ILE A 100 0.95 -11.56 -11.66
C ILE A 100 1.62 -11.08 -12.95
N THR A 101 1.04 -11.40 -14.09
CA THR A 101 1.60 -11.10 -15.41
C THR A 101 0.50 -11.03 -16.46
N THR A 102 0.71 -10.17 -17.45
CA THR A 102 -0.12 -10.07 -18.67
C THR A 102 0.67 -10.58 -19.86
N TYR A 103 0.06 -11.47 -20.62
CA TYR A 103 0.58 -12.07 -21.84
C TYR A 103 -0.13 -11.42 -23.03
N TYR A 104 0.61 -10.57 -23.74
CA TYR A 104 0.09 -9.83 -24.88
C TYR A 104 -0.09 -10.74 -26.10
N GLU A 105 -1.18 -10.53 -26.81
CA GLU A 105 -1.71 -11.31 -27.93
C GLU A 105 -0.69 -11.58 -29.04
N TYR A 106 0.18 -10.61 -29.32
CA TYR A 106 1.17 -10.70 -30.41
C TYR A 106 2.44 -11.47 -30.03
N MET A 107 2.67 -11.75 -28.74
CA MET A 107 3.93 -12.31 -28.25
C MET A 107 3.98 -13.84 -28.28
N PHE A 108 2.81 -14.51 -28.34
CA PHE A 108 2.71 -15.96 -28.14
C PHE A 108 2.00 -16.70 -29.29
N PRO A 109 2.37 -16.49 -30.56
CA PRO A 109 1.71 -17.14 -31.72
C PRO A 109 1.87 -18.65 -31.76
N ASN A 110 2.90 -19.16 -31.08
CA ASN A 110 3.20 -20.58 -30.94
C ASN A 110 3.30 -20.91 -29.44
N PHE A 111 3.08 -22.18 -29.08
CA PHE A 111 3.26 -22.63 -27.71
C PHE A 111 4.64 -22.25 -27.20
N THR A 112 4.64 -21.47 -26.13
CA THR A 112 5.84 -20.93 -25.49
C THR A 112 5.77 -21.27 -24.01
N SER A 113 6.79 -21.96 -23.51
CA SER A 113 6.89 -22.28 -22.09
C SER A 113 7.19 -21.04 -21.28
N MET A 114 6.34 -20.78 -20.29
CA MET A 114 6.49 -19.72 -19.31
C MET A 114 6.75 -20.33 -17.95
N GLN A 115 7.55 -19.62 -17.15
CA GLN A 115 7.75 -19.91 -15.74
C GLN A 115 7.74 -18.60 -14.98
N VAL A 116 6.93 -18.54 -13.94
CA VAL A 116 6.79 -17.37 -13.07
C VAL A 116 7.02 -17.80 -11.63
N VAL A 117 7.81 -17.03 -10.89
CA VAL A 117 7.99 -17.23 -9.45
C VAL A 117 6.73 -16.81 -8.71
N VAL A 118 6.29 -17.59 -7.72
CA VAL A 118 5.14 -17.23 -6.87
C VAL A 118 5.47 -15.93 -6.12
N PRO A 119 4.76 -14.80 -6.38
CA PRO A 119 5.07 -13.52 -5.77
C PRO A 119 4.74 -13.52 -4.27
N ALA A 120 5.40 -12.67 -3.48
CA ALA A 120 5.25 -12.63 -2.03
C ALA A 120 3.78 -12.53 -1.56
N GLY A 121 2.96 -11.71 -2.23
CA GLY A 121 1.53 -11.59 -1.90
C GLY A 121 0.69 -12.85 -2.16
N ALA A 122 1.19 -13.77 -3.00
CA ALA A 122 0.56 -15.05 -3.30
C ALA A 122 1.06 -16.20 -2.41
N GLN A 123 2.04 -15.98 -1.54
CA GLN A 123 2.59 -17.03 -0.66
C GLN A 123 1.65 -17.28 0.51
N ASN A 124 0.66 -18.15 0.29
CA ASN A 124 -0.35 -18.54 1.26
C ASN A 124 -0.64 -20.05 1.17
N ALA A 125 -1.17 -20.61 2.25
CA ALA A 125 -1.58 -22.02 2.28
C ALA A 125 -2.81 -22.31 1.39
N ASN A 126 -3.58 -21.28 1.01
CA ASN A 126 -4.82 -21.40 0.25
C ASN A 126 -4.84 -20.49 -0.99
N THR A 127 -3.76 -20.48 -1.77
CA THR A 127 -3.69 -19.65 -2.99
C THR A 127 -4.34 -20.35 -4.17
N ARG A 128 -5.12 -19.61 -4.96
CA ARG A 128 -5.58 -20.05 -6.30
C ARG A 128 -4.86 -19.26 -7.37
N PHE A 129 -4.55 -19.93 -8.48
CA PHE A 129 -4.10 -19.28 -9.71
C PHE A 129 -5.23 -19.30 -10.74
N ARG A 130 -5.33 -18.22 -11.52
CA ARG A 130 -6.28 -18.12 -12.63
C ARG A 130 -5.59 -17.62 -13.87
N TRP A 131 -5.80 -18.34 -14.97
CA TRP A 131 -5.60 -17.83 -16.31
C TRP A 131 -6.94 -17.37 -16.85
N ARG A 132 -7.02 -16.17 -17.40
CA ARG A 132 -8.23 -15.73 -18.11
C ARG A 132 -7.89 -14.85 -19.30
N GLN A 133 -8.80 -14.85 -20.26
CA GLN A 133 -8.83 -13.84 -21.31
C GLN A 133 -9.52 -12.58 -20.80
N ILE A 134 -8.98 -11.40 -21.15
CA ILE A 134 -9.55 -10.12 -20.70
C ILE A 134 -10.85 -9.82 -21.43
N ALA A 135 -10.88 -10.04 -22.73
CA ALA A 135 -12.02 -9.81 -23.61
C ALA A 135 -11.92 -10.76 -24.83
N HIS A 136 -13.04 -11.01 -25.49
CA HIS A 136 -13.09 -11.71 -26.77
C HIS A 136 -14.31 -11.18 -27.55
N SER A 137 -14.23 -11.22 -28.86
CA SER A 137 -15.24 -10.82 -29.84
C SER A 137 -16.42 -11.79 -29.92
N GLY A 138 -16.22 -13.08 -29.59
CA GLY A 138 -17.33 -14.02 -29.65
C GLY A 138 -16.98 -15.49 -29.45
N VAL A 139 -17.92 -16.37 -29.77
CA VAL A 139 -17.68 -17.81 -29.79
C VAL A 139 -16.79 -18.15 -30.99
N ASN A 140 -15.77 -18.98 -30.79
CA ASN A 140 -14.76 -19.34 -31.81
C ASN A 140 -13.87 -18.20 -32.32
N GLU A 141 -13.94 -17.02 -31.72
CA GLU A 141 -13.05 -15.89 -31.99
C GLU A 141 -11.98 -15.80 -30.89
N ASP A 142 -10.83 -15.21 -31.19
CA ASP A 142 -9.79 -14.83 -30.21
C ASP A 142 -9.31 -16.00 -29.36
N ASN A 143 -8.93 -17.08 -30.02
CA ASN A 143 -8.66 -18.33 -29.33
C ASN A 143 -7.31 -18.33 -28.65
N TRP A 144 -7.19 -19.13 -27.60
CA TRP A 144 -5.93 -19.34 -26.89
C TRP A 144 -5.93 -20.72 -26.25
N ALA A 145 -4.75 -21.20 -25.90
CA ALA A 145 -4.59 -22.50 -25.29
C ALA A 145 -3.47 -22.49 -24.25
N LEU A 146 -3.65 -23.33 -23.24
CA LEU A 146 -2.66 -23.65 -22.22
C LEU A 146 -2.31 -25.13 -22.29
N ASP A 147 -1.06 -25.45 -21.99
CA ASP A 147 -0.58 -26.84 -21.94
C ASP A 147 0.47 -26.99 -20.83
N ASP A 148 0.75 -28.22 -20.40
CA ASP A 148 1.77 -28.56 -19.40
C ASP A 148 1.74 -27.67 -18.14
N ILE A 149 0.55 -27.47 -17.54
CA ILE A 149 0.44 -26.62 -16.35
C ILE A 149 1.04 -27.36 -15.17
N ARG A 150 2.01 -26.73 -14.52
CA ARG A 150 2.64 -27.23 -13.30
C ARG A 150 2.79 -26.10 -12.29
N VAL A 151 2.31 -26.34 -11.07
CA VAL A 151 2.62 -25.50 -9.91
C VAL A 151 3.54 -26.29 -9.00
N SER A 152 4.69 -25.72 -8.71
CA SER A 152 5.64 -26.25 -7.74
C SER A 152 5.64 -25.39 -6.49
N SER A 153 5.74 -26.01 -5.33
CA SER A 153 5.94 -25.33 -4.06
C SER A 153 7.36 -25.60 -3.56
N VAL A 154 7.94 -24.64 -2.85
CA VAL A 154 9.19 -24.88 -2.14
C VAL A 154 8.91 -25.84 -0.99
N SER A 155 9.48 -27.04 -1.08
CA SER A 155 9.42 -28.01 0.00
C SER A 155 10.48 -27.69 1.05
N LEU A 156 10.00 -27.47 2.27
CA LEU A 156 10.81 -27.23 3.45
C LEU A 156 11.01 -28.50 4.29
N THR A 157 10.56 -29.65 3.78
CA THR A 157 10.77 -30.94 4.45
C THR A 157 12.26 -31.24 4.55
N GLY A 158 12.69 -31.73 5.70
CA GLY A 158 14.10 -32.02 5.96
C GLY A 158 14.92 -30.82 6.45
N PHE A 159 14.34 -29.64 6.62
CA PHE A 159 15.00 -28.51 7.30
C PHE A 159 14.50 -28.36 8.73
N VAL A 160 15.43 -28.10 9.67
CA VAL A 160 15.15 -27.78 11.08
C VAL A 160 15.48 -26.32 11.32
N TYR A 161 14.52 -25.55 11.82
CA TYR A 161 14.64 -24.11 12.03
C TYR A 161 14.85 -23.78 13.50
N HIS A 162 15.69 -22.78 13.76
CA HIS A 162 15.96 -22.23 15.08
C HIS A 162 16.05 -20.72 15.01
N TRP A 163 14.96 -20.05 15.33
CA TRP A 163 14.91 -18.59 15.48
C TRP A 163 15.24 -18.16 16.90
N ALA A 164 15.95 -17.03 17.03
CA ALA A 164 16.24 -16.37 18.29
C ALA A 164 16.23 -14.83 18.12
N PRO A 165 15.87 -14.05 19.15
CA PRO A 165 15.28 -14.50 20.41
C PRO A 165 13.85 -15.03 20.21
N ALA A 166 13.36 -15.85 21.15
CA ALA A 166 12.01 -16.40 21.09
C ALA A 166 10.90 -15.37 21.40
N THR A 167 11.28 -14.24 22.00
CA THR A 167 10.36 -13.19 22.43
C THR A 167 9.60 -12.62 21.25
N ALA A 168 8.28 -12.51 21.39
CA ALA A 168 7.38 -11.95 20.38
C ALA A 168 7.36 -12.68 19.02
N LEU A 169 7.91 -13.89 18.93
CA LEU A 169 7.73 -14.79 17.79
C LEU A 169 6.55 -15.73 18.02
N SER A 170 5.78 -16.02 16.98
CA SER A 170 4.69 -17.01 17.03
C SER A 170 5.20 -18.45 17.22
N ALA A 171 6.40 -18.74 16.72
CA ALA A 171 7.12 -19.99 16.90
C ALA A 171 8.62 -19.79 16.59
N THR A 172 9.48 -20.65 17.12
CA THR A 172 10.93 -20.57 16.88
C THR A 172 11.47 -21.64 15.94
N ASN A 173 10.63 -22.58 15.52
CA ASN A 173 11.02 -23.80 14.83
C ASN A 173 10.30 -24.02 13.49
N ILE A 174 9.75 -22.95 12.92
CA ILE A 174 9.14 -22.94 11.59
C ILE A 174 9.88 -21.95 10.69
N ALA A 175 9.74 -22.13 9.38
CA ALA A 175 10.43 -21.28 8.42
C ALA A 175 9.96 -19.82 8.47
N ASN A 176 8.64 -19.61 8.58
CA ASN A 176 8.00 -18.30 8.49
C ASN A 176 7.21 -17.99 9.77
N PRO A 177 7.86 -17.68 10.90
CA PRO A 177 7.16 -17.20 12.10
C PRO A 177 6.68 -15.76 11.92
N VAL A 178 5.68 -15.38 12.71
CA VAL A 178 5.21 -13.99 12.81
C VAL A 178 5.90 -13.34 14.00
N ALA A 179 6.54 -12.19 13.78
CA ALA A 179 7.21 -11.40 14.82
C ALA A 179 6.37 -10.16 15.20
N THR A 180 6.22 -9.90 16.50
CA THR A 180 5.47 -8.75 17.05
C THR A 180 6.24 -7.99 18.15
N PRO A 181 7.53 -7.63 17.94
CA PRO A 181 8.33 -6.97 18.96
C PRO A 181 7.79 -5.57 19.31
N THR A 182 8.03 -5.11 20.54
CA THR A 182 7.64 -3.76 21.00
C THR A 182 8.79 -2.74 20.93
N GLN A 183 10.00 -3.19 20.59
CA GLN A 183 11.21 -2.39 20.44
C GLN A 183 12.03 -2.96 19.28
N ASP A 184 12.95 -2.17 18.73
CA ASP A 184 13.87 -2.62 17.69
C ASP A 184 14.55 -3.94 18.10
N THR A 185 14.37 -4.98 17.29
CA THR A 185 14.81 -6.33 17.63
C THR A 185 15.48 -6.99 16.45
N TRP A 186 16.70 -7.47 16.66
CA TRP A 186 17.36 -8.39 15.75
C TRP A 186 16.84 -9.81 16.00
N TYR A 187 16.33 -10.44 14.94
CA TYR A 187 16.08 -11.87 14.91
C TYR A 187 17.13 -12.57 14.08
N THR A 188 17.68 -13.65 14.59
CA THR A 188 18.60 -14.54 13.90
C THR A 188 17.90 -15.87 13.65
N ILE A 189 18.19 -16.47 12.50
CA ILE A 189 17.76 -17.82 12.15
C ILE A 189 18.97 -18.71 11.98
N GLN A 190 18.87 -19.94 12.46
CA GLN A 190 19.73 -21.03 12.08
C GLN A 190 18.87 -22.14 11.45
N VAL A 191 19.28 -22.62 10.27
CA VAL A 191 18.58 -23.68 9.54
C VAL A 191 19.54 -24.86 9.35
N ILE A 192 19.12 -26.04 9.75
CA ILE A 192 19.88 -27.28 9.60
C ILE A 192 19.21 -28.13 8.52
N ASP A 193 19.94 -28.48 7.47
CA ASP A 193 19.50 -29.49 6.51
C ASP A 193 19.74 -30.87 7.11
N ALA A 194 18.68 -31.59 7.45
CA ALA A 194 18.75 -32.92 8.07
C ALA A 194 19.36 -33.98 7.15
N SER A 195 19.38 -33.76 5.84
CA SER A 195 19.95 -34.70 4.88
C SER A 195 21.47 -34.55 4.73
N THR A 196 21.97 -33.32 4.79
CA THR A 196 23.39 -33.00 4.59
C THR A 196 24.12 -32.63 5.87
N THR A 197 23.40 -32.36 6.96
CA THR A 197 23.87 -31.76 8.22
C THR A 197 24.48 -30.36 8.07
N CYS A 198 24.35 -29.74 6.90
CA CYS A 198 24.78 -28.36 6.67
C CYS A 198 23.95 -27.39 7.50
N VAL A 199 24.62 -26.34 8.00
CA VAL A 199 24.02 -25.31 8.84
C VAL A 199 24.13 -23.97 8.15
N TYR A 200 22.99 -23.30 7.99
CA TYR A 200 22.86 -21.96 7.44
C TYR A 200 22.42 -21.01 8.53
N ALA A 201 22.85 -19.75 8.47
CA ALA A 201 22.41 -18.73 9.40
C ALA A 201 22.22 -17.40 8.68
N ASP A 202 21.24 -16.63 9.14
CA ASP A 202 20.97 -15.27 8.68
C ASP A 202 20.32 -14.45 9.80
N SER A 203 20.12 -13.16 9.56
CA SER A 203 19.51 -12.25 10.52
C SER A 203 18.67 -11.16 9.84
N VAL A 204 17.64 -10.70 10.54
CA VAL A 204 16.77 -9.60 10.13
C VAL A 204 16.56 -8.64 11.31
N LEU A 205 16.60 -7.33 11.03
CA LEU A 205 16.23 -6.28 11.98
C LEU A 205 14.78 -5.89 11.74
N ILE A 206 13.98 -5.90 12.80
CA ILE A 206 12.66 -5.28 12.82
C ILE A 206 12.77 -3.98 13.60
N GLU A 207 12.58 -2.85 12.93
CA GLU A 207 12.50 -1.53 13.55
C GLU A 207 11.06 -1.22 13.96
N VAL A 208 10.86 -0.80 15.20
CA VAL A 208 9.55 -0.56 15.81
C VAL A 208 9.43 0.91 16.19
N GLY A 209 8.59 1.63 15.44
CA GLY A 209 8.24 3.02 15.73
C GLY A 209 7.63 3.17 17.12
N GLN A 210 8.18 4.09 17.91
CA GLN A 210 7.65 4.40 19.24
C GLN A 210 6.69 5.59 19.16
N PRO A 211 5.60 5.60 19.95
CA PRO A 211 4.77 6.79 20.08
C PRO A 211 5.60 7.95 20.63
N PHE A 212 5.34 9.15 20.12
CA PHE A 212 6.00 10.38 20.53
C PHE A 212 4.97 11.50 20.67
N SER A 213 5.29 12.54 21.43
CA SER A 213 4.54 13.79 21.46
C SER A 213 5.18 14.80 20.51
N VAL A 214 4.39 15.72 19.97
CA VAL A 214 4.89 16.95 19.37
C VAL A 214 4.54 18.10 20.32
N SER A 215 5.41 19.11 20.41
CA SER A 215 5.15 20.36 21.10
C SER A 215 5.14 21.49 20.08
N VAL A 216 4.07 22.28 20.11
CA VAL A 216 3.94 23.55 19.38
C VAL A 216 3.93 24.74 20.35
N PRO A 217 4.10 25.99 19.86
CA PRO A 217 3.93 27.16 20.69
C PRO A 217 2.53 27.24 21.30
N GLU A 218 2.43 27.86 22.47
CA GLU A 218 1.14 28.23 23.06
C GLU A 218 0.36 29.18 22.15
N ASP A 219 -0.96 29.17 22.29
CA ASP A 219 -1.85 30.09 21.59
C ASP A 219 -1.42 31.56 21.83
N THR A 220 -1.42 32.35 20.75
CA THR A 220 -0.85 33.69 20.78
C THR A 220 -1.74 34.71 20.09
N PHE A 221 -1.53 35.99 20.44
CA PHE A 221 -2.20 37.13 19.84
C PHE A 221 -1.21 37.91 18.96
N LEU A 222 -1.66 38.25 17.74
CA LEU A 222 -0.94 39.18 16.87
C LEU A 222 -1.68 40.53 16.85
N CYS A 223 -0.93 41.60 17.15
CA CYS A 223 -1.41 42.99 17.10
C CYS A 223 -1.03 43.68 15.77
N ASP A 224 -0.17 43.08 14.95
CA ASP A 224 0.22 43.56 13.62
C ASP A 224 0.29 42.40 12.60
N ALA A 225 0.42 42.75 11.32
CA ALA A 225 0.48 41.79 10.22
C ALA A 225 1.87 41.16 10.02
N ALA A 226 2.82 41.32 10.96
CA ALA A 226 4.18 40.81 10.76
C ALA A 226 4.23 39.28 10.73
N GLY A 227 3.30 38.60 11.41
CA GLY A 227 3.28 37.15 11.56
C GLY A 227 4.20 36.65 12.67
N ILE A 228 4.24 35.34 12.88
CA ILE A 228 5.05 34.66 13.90
C ILE A 228 5.69 33.39 13.34
N GLN A 229 6.87 33.08 13.83
CA GLN A 229 7.54 31.81 13.56
C GLN A 229 6.90 30.69 14.39
N LEU A 230 6.30 29.70 13.73
CA LEU A 230 5.85 28.47 14.39
C LEU A 230 7.01 27.47 14.51
N PHE A 231 6.84 26.51 15.42
CA PHE A 231 7.73 25.37 15.60
C PHE A 231 6.90 24.12 15.91
N ALA A 232 7.31 22.97 15.39
CA ALA A 232 6.84 21.66 15.79
C ALA A 232 8.05 20.85 16.22
N ILE A 233 8.15 20.55 17.52
CA ILE A 233 9.29 19.86 18.12
C ILE A 233 8.86 18.46 18.54
N PRO A 234 9.27 17.40 17.82
CA PRO A 234 9.02 16.02 18.24
C PRO A 234 9.80 15.71 19.52
N GLY A 235 9.16 15.06 20.49
CA GLY A 235 9.76 14.73 21.78
C GLY A 235 10.83 13.64 21.73
N SER A 236 10.86 12.85 20.65
CA SER A 236 11.86 11.80 20.40
C SER A 236 11.96 11.47 18.91
N GLY A 237 13.03 10.78 18.52
CA GLY A 237 13.26 10.33 17.15
C GLY A 237 13.85 11.41 16.23
N SER A 238 14.19 11.03 15.01
CA SER A 238 14.77 11.91 13.98
C SER A 238 14.25 11.56 12.59
N GLY A 239 14.38 12.48 11.64
CA GLY A 239 13.93 12.24 10.26
C GLY A 239 12.41 12.30 10.09
N HIS A 240 11.72 12.99 11.00
CA HIS A 240 10.28 13.21 10.93
C HIS A 240 9.91 14.11 9.74
N THR A 241 8.72 13.89 9.19
CA THR A 241 8.08 14.74 8.19
C THR A 241 6.94 15.53 8.82
N PHE A 242 6.66 16.72 8.29
CA PHE A 242 5.68 17.66 8.86
C PHE A 242 4.60 17.98 7.82
N SER A 243 3.37 18.17 8.28
CA SER A 243 2.26 18.64 7.47
C SER A 243 1.36 19.55 8.30
N TRP A 244 1.35 20.83 7.96
CA TRP A 244 0.51 21.85 8.58
C TRP A 244 -0.78 22.08 7.79
N SER A 245 -1.89 22.27 8.48
CA SER A 245 -3.19 22.64 7.92
C SER A 245 -3.90 23.68 8.80
N PRO A 246 -4.46 24.76 8.24
CA PRO A 246 -4.44 25.12 6.82
C PRO A 246 -3.03 25.51 6.35
N SER A 247 -2.77 25.43 5.05
CA SER A 247 -1.50 25.87 4.46
C SER A 247 -1.48 27.37 4.14
N ASP A 248 -2.64 28.01 4.17
CA ASP A 248 -2.79 29.43 3.86
C ASP A 248 -1.96 30.27 4.84
N TYR A 249 -1.31 31.30 4.32
CA TYR A 249 -0.48 32.23 5.09
C TYR A 249 0.69 31.59 5.87
N LEU A 250 1.06 30.35 5.55
CA LEU A 250 2.32 29.72 5.96
C LEU A 250 3.40 29.90 4.89
N SER A 251 4.65 30.05 5.30
CA SER A 251 5.78 30.08 4.37
C SER A 251 5.99 28.75 3.64
N ASP A 252 5.76 27.63 4.34
CA ASP A 252 5.84 26.27 3.81
C ASP A 252 5.14 25.32 4.78
N SER A 253 4.07 24.64 4.36
CA SER A 253 3.31 23.74 5.24
C SER A 253 3.99 22.40 5.52
N THR A 254 5.21 22.16 5.00
CA THR A 254 5.91 20.87 5.08
C THR A 254 7.16 20.88 5.96
N ILE A 255 7.50 22.03 6.55
CA ILE A 255 8.67 22.19 7.42
C ILE A 255 8.29 22.23 8.91
N SER A 256 9.27 21.94 9.78
CA SER A 256 9.09 22.00 11.24
C SER A 256 8.82 23.40 11.76
N ASN A 257 9.18 24.43 11.01
CA ASN A 257 9.17 25.82 11.46
C ASN A 257 8.68 26.77 10.34
N PRO A 258 7.38 26.77 10.01
CA PRO A 258 6.83 27.73 9.08
C PRO A 258 6.70 29.12 9.70
N TRP A 259 6.87 30.15 8.89
CA TRP A 259 6.40 31.50 9.23
C TRP A 259 4.90 31.59 8.97
N ALA A 260 4.10 31.97 9.97
CA ALA A 260 2.65 32.09 9.89
C ALA A 260 2.22 33.55 10.00
N ALA A 261 1.51 34.07 9.00
CA ALA A 261 0.99 35.44 8.98
C ALA A 261 -0.49 35.50 8.58
N PRO A 262 -1.39 34.86 9.35
CA PRO A 262 -2.81 34.81 9.01
C PRO A 262 -3.45 36.21 9.09
N ASP A 263 -4.41 36.48 8.21
CA ASP A 263 -5.17 37.73 8.14
C ASP A 263 -6.38 37.78 9.12
N SER A 264 -6.72 36.63 9.69
CA SER A 264 -7.82 36.41 10.61
C SER A 264 -7.41 35.36 11.64
N SER A 265 -8.19 35.19 12.71
CA SER A 265 -7.87 34.18 13.72
C SER A 265 -7.89 32.78 13.12
N THR A 266 -6.74 32.10 13.15
CA THR A 266 -6.51 30.82 12.47
C THR A 266 -5.86 29.82 13.42
N THR A 267 -6.42 28.61 13.50
CA THR A 267 -5.79 27.47 14.16
C THR A 267 -5.02 26.64 13.14
N TYR A 268 -3.72 26.54 13.32
CA TYR A 268 -2.84 25.67 12.54
C TYR A 268 -2.65 24.35 13.28
N VAL A 269 -2.96 23.25 12.61
CA VAL A 269 -2.77 21.88 13.08
C VAL A 269 -1.57 21.28 12.38
N VAL A 270 -0.60 20.76 13.13
CA VAL A 270 0.54 20.01 12.58
C VAL A 270 0.33 18.51 12.77
N THR A 271 0.53 17.74 11.70
CA THR A 271 0.73 16.31 11.75
C THR A 271 2.20 16.01 11.51
N VAL A 272 2.85 15.39 12.50
CA VAL A 272 4.25 14.95 12.41
C VAL A 272 4.27 13.44 12.22
N THR A 273 4.99 12.95 11.22
CA THR A 273 5.10 11.51 10.92
C THR A 273 6.55 11.04 11.01
N SER A 274 6.78 9.96 11.75
CA SER A 274 8.09 9.31 11.88
C SER A 274 8.42 8.42 10.68
N PRO A 275 9.70 8.06 10.47
CA PRO A 275 10.09 7.10 9.42
C PRO A 275 9.37 5.75 9.50
N GLN A 276 9.00 5.31 10.71
CA GLN A 276 8.24 4.09 10.96
C GLN A 276 6.70 4.30 10.86
N SER A 277 6.26 5.41 10.27
CA SER A 277 4.85 5.75 10.01
C SER A 277 3.97 5.98 11.25
N CYS A 278 4.54 6.13 12.46
CA CYS A 278 3.80 6.63 13.62
C CYS A 278 3.58 8.15 13.48
N SER A 279 2.41 8.64 13.88
CA SER A 279 2.04 10.07 13.78
C SER A 279 1.69 10.69 15.13
N ALA A 280 2.06 11.97 15.31
CA ALA A 280 1.63 12.81 16.42
C ALA A 280 1.00 14.10 15.87
N ILE A 281 -0.03 14.61 16.54
CA ILE A 281 -0.79 15.79 16.11
C ILE A 281 -0.84 16.80 17.26
N ASP A 282 -0.68 18.08 16.93
CA ASP A 282 -0.86 19.19 17.87
C ASP A 282 -1.30 20.44 17.09
N SER A 283 -1.75 21.48 17.79
CA SER A 283 -2.29 22.69 17.17
C SER A 283 -1.94 23.96 17.93
N VAL A 284 -1.79 25.04 17.19
CA VAL A 284 -1.60 26.40 17.72
C VAL A 284 -2.62 27.34 17.10
N THR A 285 -3.28 28.12 17.94
CA THR A 285 -4.22 29.16 17.51
C THR A 285 -3.55 30.51 17.55
N ILE A 286 -3.58 31.19 16.40
CA ILE A 286 -3.15 32.58 16.28
C ILE A 286 -4.40 33.44 16.23
N LEU A 287 -4.61 34.25 17.27
CA LEU A 287 -5.73 35.16 17.36
C LEU A 287 -5.34 36.51 16.75
N SER A 288 -6.07 36.92 15.71
CA SER A 288 -5.93 38.23 15.09
C SER A 288 -6.93 39.18 15.76
N ASN A 289 -6.41 40.15 16.51
CA ASN A 289 -7.27 41.20 17.05
C ASN A 289 -7.59 42.16 15.90
N GLY A 290 -8.86 42.29 15.54
CA GLY A 290 -9.28 43.26 14.53
C GLY A 290 -8.70 44.64 14.85
N LEU A 291 -8.14 45.31 13.83
CA LEU A 291 -7.50 46.61 13.99
C LEU A 291 -8.43 47.57 14.75
N VAL A 292 -7.93 48.18 15.83
CA VAL A 292 -8.64 49.24 16.54
C VAL A 292 -8.34 50.56 15.83
N ASP A 293 -9.38 51.25 15.36
CA ASP A 293 -9.22 52.57 14.77
C ASP A 293 -9.08 53.62 15.88
N LEU A 294 -7.91 54.26 15.94
CA LEU A 294 -7.67 55.44 16.78
C LEU A 294 -7.96 56.70 15.97
N VAL A 295 -9.04 57.40 16.32
CA VAL A 295 -9.44 58.64 15.65
C VAL A 295 -9.36 59.80 16.62
N VAL A 296 -8.60 60.84 16.26
CA VAL A 296 -8.66 62.13 16.94
C VAL A 296 -9.94 62.82 16.48
N THR A 297 -10.87 63.03 17.41
CA THR A 297 -12.18 63.65 17.12
C THR A 297 -12.22 65.13 17.51
N ALA A 298 -11.20 65.62 18.21
CA ALA A 298 -11.06 67.04 18.45
C ALA A 298 -10.75 67.76 17.13
N ASN A 299 -11.55 68.79 16.82
CA ASN A 299 -11.30 69.67 15.68
C ASN A 299 -10.11 70.59 15.95
N ASP A 300 -9.49 71.10 14.89
CA ASP A 300 -8.46 72.14 15.01
C ASP A 300 -9.02 73.40 15.69
N GLN A 301 -8.25 73.94 16.63
CA GLN A 301 -8.64 75.10 17.44
C GLN A 301 -7.53 76.15 17.39
N THR A 302 -7.92 77.42 17.31
CA THR A 302 -7.00 78.56 17.46
C THR A 302 -7.30 79.24 18.79
N LEU A 303 -6.28 79.40 19.64
CA LEU A 303 -6.42 79.88 21.02
C LEU A 303 -5.59 81.16 21.27
N CYS A 304 -6.01 81.97 22.23
CA CYS A 304 -5.24 83.09 22.78
C CYS A 304 -4.26 82.65 23.88
N LEU A 305 -3.26 83.50 24.20
CA LEU A 305 -2.27 83.21 25.24
C LEU A 305 -2.93 83.07 26.63
N GLY A 306 -2.81 81.89 27.22
CA GLY A 306 -3.39 81.55 28.53
C GLY A 306 -4.70 80.77 28.47
N GLU A 307 -5.26 80.55 27.27
CA GLU A 307 -6.40 79.65 27.07
C GLU A 307 -5.95 78.19 26.96
N SER A 308 -6.90 77.28 27.12
CA SER A 308 -6.68 75.84 27.01
C SER A 308 -7.74 75.20 26.12
N ALA A 309 -7.35 74.21 25.32
CA ALA A 309 -8.27 73.35 24.58
C ALA A 309 -8.26 71.94 25.16
N GLN A 310 -9.41 71.28 25.05
CA GLN A 310 -9.55 69.87 25.37
C GLN A 310 -9.31 69.04 24.10
N LEU A 311 -8.28 68.19 24.13
CA LEU A 311 -8.05 67.20 23.09
C LEU A 311 -8.88 65.95 23.39
N GLN A 312 -9.40 65.32 22.33
CA GLN A 312 -10.19 64.11 22.43
C GLN A 312 -9.82 63.16 21.30
N ALA A 313 -9.55 61.92 21.68
CA ALA A 313 -9.42 60.80 20.77
C ALA A 313 -10.36 59.70 21.24
N THR A 314 -10.90 58.94 20.28
CA THR A 314 -11.75 57.78 20.54
C THR A 314 -11.16 56.56 19.86
N MET A 315 -11.32 55.41 20.49
CA MET A 315 -11.01 54.11 19.90
C MET A 315 -12.32 53.48 19.40
N SER A 316 -12.36 53.00 18.16
CA SER A 316 -13.49 52.24 17.61
C SER A 316 -12.99 50.91 17.07
N GLY A 317 -13.55 49.80 17.57
CA GLY A 317 -13.15 48.45 17.20
C GLY A 317 -13.81 47.40 18.12
N VAL A 318 -13.87 46.15 17.68
CA VAL A 318 -14.44 45.04 18.45
C VAL A 318 -13.41 44.59 19.49
N ILE A 319 -13.66 44.87 20.77
CA ILE A 319 -12.96 44.19 21.86
C ILE A 319 -13.65 42.83 22.03
N LEU A 320 -13.03 41.75 21.55
CA LEU A 320 -13.48 40.42 21.94
C LEU A 320 -13.09 40.23 23.41
N SER A 321 -14.09 40.10 24.28
CA SER A 321 -13.87 39.78 25.69
C SER A 321 -13.34 38.36 25.80
N ASP A 322 -12.19 38.25 26.44
CA ASP A 322 -11.47 37.03 26.74
C ASP A 322 -12.27 36.09 27.66
N ASP A 323 -12.32 34.81 27.31
CA ASP A 323 -12.71 33.72 28.20
C ASP A 323 -11.68 32.58 28.06
N PHE A 324 -10.42 32.85 28.41
CA PHE A 324 -9.41 31.79 28.64
C PHE A 324 -9.84 30.93 29.83
N ASN A 325 -10.71 29.95 29.59
CA ASN A 325 -10.77 28.73 30.38
C ASN A 325 -11.45 27.59 29.61
N THR A 326 -10.68 26.63 29.10
CA THR A 326 -10.54 25.29 29.71
C THR A 326 -9.86 24.35 28.72
N GLY A 327 -8.91 23.56 29.24
CA GLY A 327 -8.02 22.71 28.46
C GLY A 327 -8.73 21.64 27.64
N VAL A 328 -8.10 21.30 26.52
CA VAL A 328 -8.47 20.13 25.73
C VAL A 328 -7.80 18.91 26.36
N THR A 329 -8.63 18.03 26.90
CA THR A 329 -8.26 16.71 27.38
C THR A 329 -7.81 15.82 26.23
N ASN A 330 -6.61 15.25 26.33
CA ASN A 330 -6.17 14.13 25.50
C ASN A 330 -7.15 12.96 25.64
N GLN A 331 -7.85 12.60 24.56
CA GLN A 331 -8.52 11.31 24.44
C GLN A 331 -7.73 10.42 23.48
N TRP A 332 -7.33 9.27 24.02
CA TRP A 332 -6.71 8.17 23.29
C TRP A 332 -7.77 7.42 22.48
N PHE A 333 -7.48 7.18 21.21
CA PHE A 333 -7.96 6.03 20.46
C PHE A 333 -6.75 5.26 19.92
#